data_AF-A0A450SYS1-F1
#
_entry.id   AF-A0A450SYS1-F1
#
_cell.length_a   1.000
_cell.length_b   1.000
_cell.length_c   1.000
_cell.angle_alpha   90.00
_cell.angle_beta   90.00
_cell.angle_gamma   90.00
#
_symmetry.space_group_name_H-M   'P 1'
#
loop_
_entity.id
_entity.type
_entity.pdbx_description
1 polymer ?
#
loop_
_entity_poly.entity_id
_entity_poly.type
_entity_poly.pdbx_seq_one_letter_code
_entity_poly.pdbx_strand_id
1 'polypeptide(L)'
;MTQEYRIPLEGPFTADQLEDGDRYELSNGHPIYCAPAGERHSRHNLHGGSLLDSDPDVEWAGVDAGFSPKPHTLRAPDVAVAPPPNAGEGWIPGVPPLAVEYADRGQSEIDLKIKIKELLAAGTRYIWVVRLVGPQRVEVHTKDKPMRILSATDTLEAPGILRNPVSVQALFDRREAHRATLRNLLQREGYEDLEAVLQEGWEKGREEGREEGREMGRKVGLREGERKGAMRGKEEGRKEKTIEMARAALAKGMDINLVAEISGLSEVEVRDL
;
A
#
# COMPACT_ATOMS: atom_id res chain seq x y z
N MET A 1 52.53 -24.52 -25.16
CA MET A 1 51.40 -25.23 -25.78
C MET A 1 50.13 -24.54 -25.32
N THR A 2 49.57 -23.70 -26.18
CA THR A 2 48.29 -23.03 -25.99
C THR A 2 47.19 -24.08 -26.09
N GLN A 3 46.54 -24.37 -24.98
CA GLN A 3 45.38 -25.25 -24.94
C GLN A 3 44.24 -24.48 -25.63
N GLU A 4 43.98 -24.81 -26.90
CA GLU A 4 42.79 -24.36 -27.61
C GLU A 4 41.58 -24.75 -26.75
N TYR A 5 40.88 -23.74 -26.23
CA TYR A 5 39.58 -23.92 -25.61
C TYR A 5 38.64 -24.47 -26.68
N ARG A 6 38.46 -25.79 -26.72
CA ARG A 6 37.34 -26.41 -27.43
C ARG A 6 36.07 -25.76 -26.89
N ILE A 7 35.34 -25.06 -27.75
CA ILE A 7 33.98 -24.60 -27.46
C ILE A 7 33.23 -25.82 -26.94
N PRO A 8 32.70 -25.82 -25.70
CA PRO A 8 31.93 -26.94 -25.22
C PRO A 8 30.81 -27.17 -26.24
N LEU A 9 30.77 -28.37 -26.80
CA LEU A 9 29.68 -28.78 -27.69
C LEU A 9 28.36 -28.49 -26.98
N GLU A 10 27.38 -28.02 -27.74
CA GLU A 10 26.01 -27.86 -27.29
C GLU A 10 25.55 -29.14 -26.59
N GLY A 11 25.01 -28.99 -25.38
CA GLY A 11 24.53 -30.12 -24.62
C GLY A 11 23.24 -30.68 -25.24
N PRO A 12 22.88 -31.95 -24.97
CA PRO A 12 21.83 -32.64 -25.69
C PRO A 12 20.41 -32.21 -25.26
N PHE A 13 20.27 -31.42 -24.20
CA PHE A 13 18.98 -31.11 -23.60
C PHE A 13 18.39 -29.79 -24.13
N THR A 14 17.07 -29.76 -24.27
CA THR A 14 16.28 -28.57 -24.57
C THR A 14 15.26 -28.30 -23.46
N ALA A 15 14.83 -27.05 -23.32
CA ALA A 15 13.96 -26.61 -22.24
C ALA A 15 12.58 -27.28 -22.29
N ASP A 16 12.06 -27.60 -23.47
CA ASP A 16 10.80 -28.33 -23.66
C ASP A 16 10.85 -29.80 -23.20
N GLN A 17 12.05 -30.32 -22.89
CA GLN A 17 12.21 -31.64 -22.26
C GLN A 17 12.13 -31.60 -20.74
N LEU A 18 12.07 -30.41 -20.13
CA LEU A 18 11.91 -30.21 -18.70
C LEU A 18 10.48 -29.78 -18.39
N GLU A 19 9.95 -30.28 -17.27
CA GLU A 19 8.62 -29.94 -16.77
C GLU A 19 8.69 -29.00 -15.57
N ASP A 20 7.59 -28.29 -15.30
CA ASP A 20 7.46 -27.55 -14.04
C ASP A 20 7.50 -28.53 -12.85
N GLY A 21 8.39 -28.25 -11.89
CA GLY A 21 8.75 -29.15 -10.79
C GLY A 21 10.12 -29.83 -10.97
N ASP A 22 10.66 -29.90 -12.20
CA ASP A 22 12.03 -30.32 -12.42
C ASP A 22 13.00 -29.28 -11.85
N ARG A 23 13.97 -29.76 -11.08
CA ARG A 23 14.95 -28.88 -10.41
C ARG A 23 16.20 -28.69 -11.27
N TYR A 24 16.00 -28.24 -12.50
CA TYR A 24 17.09 -27.99 -13.44
C TYR A 24 16.96 -26.65 -14.16
N GLU A 25 18.06 -25.93 -14.20
CA GLU A 25 18.32 -24.94 -15.26
C GLU A 25 19.07 -25.60 -16.42
N LEU A 26 19.07 -24.95 -17.60
CA LEU A 26 19.88 -25.34 -18.75
C LEU A 26 20.80 -24.19 -19.16
N SER A 27 22.10 -24.48 -19.28
CA SER A 27 23.09 -23.59 -19.87
C SER A 27 23.66 -24.25 -21.12
N ASN A 28 23.31 -23.70 -22.29
CA ASN A 28 23.71 -24.24 -23.59
C ASN A 28 23.51 -25.76 -23.73
N GLY A 29 22.36 -26.25 -23.24
CA GLY A 29 21.94 -27.65 -23.28
C GLY A 29 22.56 -28.54 -22.20
N HIS A 30 23.36 -27.98 -21.29
CA HIS A 30 23.91 -28.69 -20.13
C HIS A 30 23.03 -28.46 -18.90
N PRO A 31 22.55 -29.51 -18.21
CA PRO A 31 21.67 -29.38 -17.08
C PRO A 31 22.44 -28.97 -15.82
N ILE A 32 21.85 -28.04 -15.07
CA ILE A 32 22.38 -27.53 -13.81
C ILE A 32 21.35 -27.84 -12.73
N TYR A 33 21.70 -28.72 -11.80
CA TYR A 33 20.80 -29.07 -10.70
C TYR A 33 20.60 -27.91 -9.72
N CYS A 34 19.34 -27.55 -9.47
CA CYS A 34 18.94 -26.49 -8.56
C CYS A 34 18.53 -27.08 -7.20
N ALA A 35 19.46 -27.12 -6.25
CA ALA A 35 19.19 -27.62 -4.92
C ALA A 35 18.11 -26.78 -4.21
N PRO A 36 17.29 -27.38 -3.32
CA PRO A 36 16.37 -26.62 -2.48
C PRO A 36 17.07 -25.51 -1.70
N ALA A 37 16.42 -24.35 -1.61
CA ALA A 37 16.91 -23.21 -0.84
C ALA A 37 16.91 -23.50 0.68
N GLY A 38 18.02 -23.17 1.35
CA GLY A 38 18.07 -23.12 2.82
C GLY A 38 17.36 -21.89 3.40
N GLU A 39 17.22 -21.80 4.72
CA GLU A 39 16.48 -20.73 5.42
C GLU A 39 16.86 -19.32 4.96
N ARG A 40 18.16 -19.03 4.86
CA ARG A 40 18.63 -17.70 4.46
C ARG A 40 18.18 -17.38 3.04
N HIS A 41 18.40 -18.28 2.10
CA HIS A 41 18.10 -18.07 0.69
C HIS A 41 16.59 -17.89 0.47
N SER A 42 15.78 -18.82 1.00
CA SER A 42 14.32 -18.77 0.85
C SER A 42 13.70 -17.52 1.46
N ARG A 43 14.22 -17.05 2.61
CA ARG A 43 13.76 -15.82 3.25
C ARG A 43 14.05 -14.57 2.42
N HIS A 44 15.20 -14.51 1.76
CA HIS A 44 15.53 -13.37 0.91
C HIS A 44 14.71 -13.38 -0.40
N ASN A 45 14.49 -14.56 -1.01
CA ASN A 45 13.60 -14.67 -2.18
C ASN A 45 12.18 -14.17 -1.84
N LEU A 46 11.64 -14.54 -0.68
CA LEU A 46 10.32 -14.07 -0.23
C LEU A 46 10.26 -12.55 -0.10
N HIS A 47 11.15 -11.95 0.69
CA HIS A 47 11.08 -10.51 0.95
C HIS A 47 11.49 -9.67 -0.27
N GLY A 48 12.52 -10.09 -1.01
CA GLY A 48 12.95 -9.44 -2.24
C GLY A 48 11.87 -9.50 -3.33
N GLY A 49 11.23 -10.66 -3.46
CA GLY A 49 10.07 -10.86 -4.33
C GLY A 49 8.93 -9.92 -3.98
N SER A 50 8.43 -9.95 -2.74
CA SER A 50 7.34 -9.07 -2.31
C SER A 50 7.68 -7.58 -2.40
N LEU A 51 8.93 -7.21 -2.15
CA LEU A 51 9.40 -5.83 -2.28
C LEU A 51 9.30 -5.35 -3.73
N LEU A 52 9.82 -6.13 -4.68
CA LEU A 52 9.84 -5.75 -6.09
C LEU A 52 8.45 -5.84 -6.73
N ASP A 53 7.71 -6.91 -6.45
CA ASP A 53 6.34 -7.12 -6.94
C ASP A 53 5.39 -5.97 -6.56
N SER A 54 5.55 -5.46 -5.34
CA SER A 54 4.70 -4.38 -4.85
C SER A 54 4.92 -3.05 -5.54
N ASP A 55 6.05 -2.84 -6.24
CA ASP A 55 6.33 -1.55 -6.88
C ASP A 55 5.21 -1.14 -7.86
N PRO A 56 4.82 0.14 -7.92
CA PRO A 56 3.62 0.52 -8.67
C PRO A 56 3.74 0.39 -10.19
N ASP A 57 4.97 0.40 -10.73
CA ASP A 57 5.19 0.17 -12.17
C ASP A 57 5.35 -1.33 -12.50
N VAL A 58 5.34 -2.20 -11.48
CA VAL A 58 5.49 -3.66 -11.66
C VAL A 58 4.13 -4.32 -11.84
N GLU A 59 3.95 -4.90 -13.04
CA GLU A 59 2.77 -5.68 -13.41
C GLU A 59 2.89 -7.16 -13.03
N TRP A 60 4.11 -7.70 -13.02
CA TRP A 60 4.39 -9.08 -12.63
C TRP A 60 5.81 -9.25 -12.11
N ALA A 61 5.93 -10.05 -11.05
CA ALA A 61 7.20 -10.60 -10.59
C ALA A 61 7.04 -12.10 -10.27
N GLY A 62 8.15 -12.83 -10.34
CA GLY A 62 8.19 -14.26 -10.06
C GLY A 62 9.45 -14.65 -9.29
N VAL A 63 9.32 -15.65 -8.41
CA VAL A 63 10.43 -16.31 -7.73
C VAL A 63 10.72 -17.60 -8.45
N ASP A 64 12.00 -17.87 -8.74
CA ASP A 64 12.45 -19.08 -9.44
C ASP A 64 11.71 -19.32 -10.78
N ALA A 65 11.27 -18.23 -11.43
CA ALA A 65 10.49 -18.31 -12.65
C ALA A 65 11.37 -18.69 -13.84
N GLY A 66 11.05 -19.79 -14.53
CA GLY A 66 11.83 -20.31 -15.65
C GLY A 66 11.64 -19.52 -16.94
N PHE A 67 12.72 -18.92 -17.44
CA PHE A 67 12.79 -18.21 -18.71
C PHE A 67 13.61 -18.99 -19.74
N SER A 68 13.06 -19.18 -20.94
CA SER A 68 13.73 -19.82 -22.07
C SER A 68 13.88 -18.85 -23.26
N PRO A 69 15.05 -18.19 -23.41
CA PRO A 69 15.32 -17.33 -24.55
C PRO A 69 15.65 -18.10 -25.84
N LYS A 70 16.07 -19.36 -25.71
CA LYS A 70 16.40 -20.28 -26.80
C LYS A 70 16.24 -21.73 -26.33
N PRO A 71 16.03 -22.71 -27.23
CA PRO A 71 15.72 -24.09 -26.85
C PRO A 71 16.70 -24.70 -25.85
N HIS A 72 18.00 -24.47 -26.01
CA HIS A 72 19.04 -25.04 -25.15
C HIS A 72 19.36 -24.16 -23.92
N THR A 73 18.45 -23.28 -23.50
CA THR A 73 18.66 -22.43 -22.33
C THR A 73 17.37 -22.25 -21.54
N LEU A 74 17.48 -22.49 -20.24
CA LEU A 74 16.43 -22.28 -19.25
C LEU A 74 17.10 -21.69 -18.02
N ARG A 75 16.75 -20.47 -17.66
CA ARG A 75 17.31 -19.78 -16.49
C ARG A 75 16.19 -19.31 -15.58
N ALA A 76 16.35 -19.51 -14.28
CA ALA A 76 15.39 -19.13 -13.27
C ALA A 76 16.07 -18.20 -12.26
N PRO A 77 15.97 -16.87 -12.44
CA PRO A 77 16.46 -15.95 -11.41
C PRO A 77 15.72 -16.13 -10.09
N ASP A 78 16.40 -15.86 -8.97
CA ASP A 78 15.79 -15.95 -7.64
C ASP A 78 14.58 -15.02 -7.52
N VAL A 79 14.68 -13.83 -8.11
CA VAL A 79 13.55 -12.94 -8.34
C VAL A 79 13.65 -12.33 -9.74
N ALA A 80 12.55 -12.36 -10.47
CA ALA A 80 12.42 -11.76 -11.78
C ALA A 80 11.29 -10.73 -11.79
N VAL A 81 11.50 -9.59 -12.47
CA VAL A 81 10.46 -8.61 -12.78
C VAL A 81 10.34 -8.51 -14.29
N ALA A 82 9.12 -8.70 -14.81
CA ALA A 82 8.83 -8.75 -16.23
C ALA A 82 7.38 -8.34 -16.52
N PRO A 83 7.02 -8.08 -17.79
CA PRO A 83 5.62 -8.04 -18.18
C PRO A 83 4.92 -9.37 -17.83
N PRO A 84 3.60 -9.36 -17.58
CA PRO A 84 2.85 -10.58 -17.28
C PRO A 84 3.07 -11.62 -18.38
N PRO A 85 3.50 -12.85 -18.04
CA PRO A 85 3.66 -13.90 -19.03
C PRO A 85 2.28 -14.29 -19.60
N ASN A 86 2.26 -14.73 -20.86
CA ASN A 86 1.05 -15.31 -21.44
C ASN A 86 0.68 -16.58 -20.65
N ALA A 87 -0.59 -16.70 -20.26
CA ALA A 87 -1.07 -17.89 -19.58
C ALA A 87 -1.15 -19.07 -20.57
N GLY A 88 -0.39 -20.14 -20.32
CA GLY A 88 -0.53 -21.43 -21.01
C GLY A 88 0.74 -21.96 -21.67
N GLU A 89 1.07 -23.19 -21.26
CA GLU A 89 2.07 -24.17 -21.75
C GLU A 89 3.51 -23.71 -22.00
N GLY A 90 4.41 -24.20 -21.14
CA GLY A 90 5.87 -24.11 -21.29
C GLY A 90 6.52 -23.00 -20.47
N TRP A 91 7.82 -22.84 -20.66
CA TRP A 91 8.64 -21.84 -20.00
C TRP A 91 8.39 -20.43 -20.53
N ILE A 92 8.62 -19.40 -19.71
CA ILE A 92 8.42 -18.00 -20.10
C ILE A 92 9.40 -17.67 -21.24
N PRO A 93 8.95 -17.21 -22.42
CA PRO A 93 9.86 -16.93 -23.52
C PRO A 93 10.74 -15.71 -23.22
N GLY A 94 11.97 -15.74 -23.72
CA GLY A 94 12.89 -14.60 -23.60
C GLY A 94 13.61 -14.57 -22.25
N VAL A 95 13.75 -13.36 -21.68
CA VAL A 95 14.41 -13.11 -20.40
C VAL A 95 13.73 -11.96 -19.65
N PRO A 96 13.81 -11.90 -18.31
CA PRO A 96 13.24 -10.78 -17.58
C PRO A 96 14.08 -9.50 -17.78
N PRO A 97 13.44 -8.33 -17.91
CA PRO A 97 14.12 -7.03 -17.90
C PRO A 97 14.99 -6.79 -16.65
N LEU A 98 14.54 -7.24 -15.47
CA LEU A 98 15.29 -7.21 -14.22
C LEU A 98 15.34 -8.61 -13.60
N ALA A 99 16.54 -9.08 -13.32
CA ALA A 99 16.81 -10.32 -12.60
C ALA A 99 17.58 -10.02 -11.30
N VAL A 100 17.26 -10.74 -10.24
CA VAL A 100 17.98 -10.67 -8.96
C VAL A 100 18.49 -12.07 -8.62
N GLU A 101 19.74 -12.16 -8.16
CA GLU A 101 20.37 -13.37 -7.66
C GLU A 101 20.89 -13.11 -6.25
N TYR A 102 20.54 -13.97 -5.30
CA TYR A 102 21.07 -13.98 -3.94
C TYR A 102 22.26 -14.94 -3.87
N ALA A 103 23.46 -14.38 -3.78
CA ALA A 103 24.69 -15.15 -3.74
C ALA A 103 25.15 -15.41 -2.31
N ASP A 104 24.95 -16.65 -1.84
CA ASP A 104 25.38 -17.15 -0.52
C ASP A 104 26.55 -18.15 -0.60
N ARG A 105 27.04 -18.60 0.56
CA ARG A 105 28.08 -19.61 0.69
C ARG A 105 27.67 -20.90 0.00
N GLY A 106 28.60 -21.47 -0.78
CA GLY A 106 28.42 -22.77 -1.43
C GLY A 106 27.86 -22.70 -2.85
N GLN A 107 27.48 -21.52 -3.34
CA GLN A 107 27.17 -21.34 -4.75
C GLN A 107 28.43 -21.22 -5.62
N SER A 108 28.30 -21.63 -6.87
CA SER A 108 29.37 -21.57 -7.87
C SER A 108 29.46 -20.18 -8.49
N GLU A 109 30.53 -19.43 -8.17
CA GLU A 109 30.82 -18.13 -8.80
C GLU A 109 31.04 -18.22 -10.32
N ILE A 110 31.46 -19.39 -10.81
CA ILE A 110 31.67 -19.62 -12.23
C ILE A 110 30.32 -19.70 -12.93
N ASP A 111 29.39 -20.49 -12.39
CA ASP A 111 28.06 -20.67 -12.98
C ASP A 111 27.24 -19.38 -12.90
N LEU A 112 27.35 -18.64 -11.78
CA LEU A 112 26.74 -17.33 -11.64
C LEU A 112 27.26 -16.34 -12.72
N LYS A 113 28.58 -16.31 -12.97
CA LYS A 113 29.15 -15.47 -14.04
C LYS A 113 28.68 -15.89 -15.43
N ILE A 114 28.46 -17.18 -15.67
CA ILE A 114 27.90 -17.68 -16.93
C ILE A 114 26.44 -17.23 -17.07
N LYS A 115 25.62 -17.43 -16.03
CA LYS A 115 24.21 -17.00 -15.99
C LYS A 115 24.05 -15.50 -16.25
N ILE A 116 24.86 -14.67 -15.59
CA ILE A 116 24.88 -13.21 -15.82
C ILE A 116 25.16 -12.89 -17.29
N LYS A 117 26.16 -13.52 -17.90
CA LYS A 117 26.50 -13.29 -19.32
C LYS A 117 25.39 -13.73 -20.26
N GLU A 118 24.79 -14.89 -20.02
CA GLU A 118 23.71 -15.42 -20.85
C GLU A 118 22.47 -14.52 -20.80
N LEU A 119 22.04 -14.12 -19.59
CA LEU A 119 20.89 -13.24 -19.40
C LEU A 119 21.11 -11.86 -20.05
N LEU A 120 22.27 -11.24 -19.81
CA LEU A 120 22.61 -9.94 -20.45
C LEU A 120 22.71 -10.05 -21.98
N ALA A 121 23.26 -11.15 -22.50
CA ALA A 121 23.35 -11.39 -23.94
C ALA A 121 21.95 -11.57 -24.57
N ALA A 122 21.03 -12.23 -23.86
CA ALA A 122 19.67 -12.48 -24.28
C ALA A 122 18.71 -11.28 -24.11
N GLY A 123 19.10 -10.26 -23.36
CA GLY A 123 18.37 -8.98 -23.31
C GLY A 123 17.97 -8.47 -21.93
N THR A 124 18.34 -9.15 -20.83
CA THR A 124 18.12 -8.63 -19.48
C THR A 124 18.82 -7.27 -19.33
N ARG A 125 18.09 -6.27 -18.85
CA ARG A 125 18.58 -4.88 -18.77
C ARG A 125 19.40 -4.67 -17.51
N TYR A 126 18.97 -5.25 -16.40
CA TYR A 126 19.62 -5.15 -15.09
C TYR A 126 19.69 -6.53 -14.43
N ILE A 127 20.86 -6.87 -13.91
CA ILE A 127 21.02 -8.01 -13.01
C ILE A 127 21.60 -7.50 -11.70
N TRP A 128 20.89 -7.76 -10.60
CA TRP A 128 21.33 -7.41 -9.25
C TRP A 128 21.79 -8.68 -8.52
N VAL A 129 23.08 -8.77 -8.26
CA VAL A 129 23.63 -9.86 -7.44
C VAL A 129 23.75 -9.37 -6.01
N VAL A 130 22.87 -9.83 -5.14
CA VAL A 130 22.85 -9.54 -3.72
C VAL A 130 23.84 -10.44 -3.01
N ARG A 131 24.95 -9.87 -2.55
CA ARG A 131 26.02 -10.64 -1.92
C ARG A 131 25.72 -10.85 -0.44
N LEU A 132 25.31 -12.07 -0.08
CA LEU A 132 25.03 -12.47 1.30
C LEU A 132 26.30 -12.81 2.10
N VAL A 133 27.45 -12.88 1.42
CA VAL A 133 28.76 -13.14 2.02
C VAL A 133 29.64 -11.87 2.01
N GLY A 134 30.24 -11.59 3.17
CA GLY A 134 31.07 -10.42 3.39
C GLY A 134 30.22 -9.18 3.69
N PRO A 135 30.76 -7.97 3.40
CA PRO A 135 29.99 -6.74 3.54
C PRO A 135 28.73 -6.77 2.66
N GLN A 136 27.60 -6.35 3.24
CA GLN A 136 26.33 -6.19 2.53
C GLN A 136 26.52 -5.25 1.34
N ARG A 137 26.35 -5.79 0.14
CA ARG A 137 26.49 -5.07 -1.11
C ARG A 137 25.68 -5.73 -2.21
N VAL A 138 25.36 -4.96 -3.23
CA VAL A 138 24.75 -5.43 -4.46
C VAL A 138 25.66 -5.10 -5.62
N GLU A 139 25.95 -6.10 -6.44
CA GLU A 139 26.63 -5.91 -7.72
C GLU A 139 25.57 -5.68 -8.79
N VAL A 140 25.63 -4.51 -9.43
CA VAL A 140 24.72 -4.14 -10.52
C VAL A 140 25.43 -4.40 -11.84
N HIS A 141 24.93 -5.37 -12.57
CA HIS A 141 25.40 -5.72 -13.91
C HIS A 141 24.41 -5.19 -14.95
N THR A 142 24.94 -4.53 -15.97
CA THR A 142 24.18 -4.01 -17.11
C THR A 142 24.97 -4.30 -18.38
N LYS A 143 24.28 -4.46 -19.50
CA LYS A 143 24.92 -4.80 -20.77
C LYS A 143 25.95 -3.74 -21.18
N ASP A 144 27.13 -4.20 -21.60
CA ASP A 144 28.24 -3.38 -22.12
C ASP A 144 28.76 -2.28 -21.19
N LYS A 145 28.49 -2.37 -19.88
CA LYS A 145 28.98 -1.44 -18.86
C LYS A 145 29.78 -2.17 -17.79
N PRO A 146 30.77 -1.51 -17.15
CA PRO A 146 31.46 -2.09 -16.01
C PRO A 146 30.46 -2.35 -14.87
N MET A 147 30.64 -3.48 -14.19
CA MET A 147 29.87 -3.82 -13.00
C MET A 147 30.09 -2.75 -11.91
N ARG A 148 28.98 -2.33 -11.29
CA ARG A 148 28.98 -1.38 -10.17
C ARG A 148 28.72 -2.11 -8.87
N ILE A 149 29.37 -1.68 -7.79
CA ILE A 149 29.12 -2.17 -6.44
C ILE A 149 28.42 -1.07 -5.64
N LEU A 150 27.28 -1.42 -5.06
CA LEU A 150 26.53 -0.55 -4.15
C LEU A 150 26.56 -1.15 -2.75
N SER A 151 26.85 -0.33 -1.76
CA SER A 151 26.88 -0.67 -0.34
C SER A 151 25.49 -0.61 0.29
N ALA A 152 25.35 -1.06 1.53
CA ALA A 152 24.08 -1.05 2.26
C ALA A 152 23.41 0.33 2.39
N THR A 153 24.17 1.42 2.31
CA THR A 153 23.64 2.79 2.40
C THR A 153 23.19 3.38 1.07
N ASP A 154 23.46 2.69 -0.03
CA ASP A 154 23.13 3.15 -1.38
C ASP A 154 21.71 2.72 -1.78
N THR A 155 21.23 3.29 -2.88
CA THR A 155 19.96 2.95 -3.52
C THR A 155 20.18 2.33 -4.90
N LEU A 156 19.35 1.36 -5.21
CA LEU A 156 19.23 0.69 -6.50
C LEU A 156 18.12 1.33 -7.32
N GLU A 157 18.35 1.44 -8.61
CA GLU A 157 17.39 1.98 -9.58
C GLU A 157 17.34 1.06 -10.80
N ALA A 158 16.15 0.90 -11.35
CA ALA A 158 15.92 0.22 -12.63
C ALA A 158 14.92 1.03 -13.47
N PRO A 159 15.34 2.18 -14.05
CA PRO A 159 14.44 3.08 -14.79
C PRO A 159 13.64 2.37 -15.88
N GLY A 160 12.33 2.62 -15.94
CA GLY A 160 11.43 1.95 -16.89
C GLY A 160 11.22 0.46 -16.60
N ILE A 161 11.41 0.05 -15.35
CA ILE A 161 11.01 -1.26 -14.79
C ILE A 161 10.42 -1.03 -13.39
N LEU A 162 11.13 -0.28 -12.55
CA LEU A 162 10.68 0.13 -11.22
C LEU A 162 10.42 1.62 -11.21
N ARG A 163 9.33 2.02 -10.54
CA ARG A 163 9.01 3.41 -10.27
C ARG A 163 9.88 3.98 -9.18
N ASN A 164 10.01 3.24 -8.08
CA ASN A 164 10.69 3.72 -6.90
C ASN A 164 12.12 3.16 -6.80
N PRO A 165 13.07 3.94 -6.25
CA PRO A 165 14.36 3.40 -5.87
C PRO A 165 14.21 2.41 -4.71
N VAL A 166 15.08 1.40 -4.70
CA VAL A 166 15.15 0.35 -3.68
C VAL A 166 16.40 0.56 -2.83
N SER A 167 16.24 0.77 -1.52
CA SER A 167 17.39 0.76 -0.61
C SER A 167 18.09 -0.59 -0.67
N VAL A 168 19.43 -0.59 -0.81
CA VAL A 168 20.20 -1.85 -0.78
C VAL A 168 19.91 -2.63 0.50
N GLN A 169 19.77 -1.94 1.64
CA GLN A 169 19.43 -2.56 2.92
C GLN A 169 18.10 -3.34 2.89
N ALA A 170 17.12 -2.90 2.09
CA ALA A 170 15.83 -3.56 1.98
C ALA A 170 15.89 -4.95 1.32
N LEU A 171 16.99 -5.27 0.62
CA LEU A 171 17.22 -6.62 0.09
C LEU A 171 17.82 -7.59 1.13
N PHE A 172 18.20 -7.10 2.31
CA PHE A 172 18.77 -7.90 3.40
C PHE A 172 17.91 -7.88 4.67
N ASP A 173 17.32 -6.73 5.00
CA ASP A 173 16.57 -6.51 6.23
C ASP A 173 15.05 -6.57 5.98
N ARG A 174 14.38 -7.47 6.70
CA ARG A 174 12.93 -7.69 6.58
C ARG A 174 12.11 -6.44 6.88
N ARG A 175 12.50 -5.65 7.88
CA ARG A 175 11.74 -4.47 8.30
C ARG A 175 11.84 -3.38 7.23
N GLU A 176 13.02 -3.19 6.67
CA GLU A 176 13.21 -2.23 5.57
C GLU A 176 12.52 -2.71 4.29
N ALA A 177 12.51 -4.03 4.02
CA ALA A 177 11.72 -4.61 2.95
C ALA A 177 10.22 -4.30 3.12
N HIS A 178 9.66 -4.61 4.29
CA HIS A 178 8.24 -4.36 4.60
C HIS A 178 7.88 -2.87 4.51
N ARG A 179 8.78 -1.96 4.91
CA ARG A 179 8.54 -0.51 4.82
C ARG A 179 8.42 -0.08 3.36
N ALA A 180 9.33 -0.56 2.50
CA ALA A 180 9.27 -0.28 1.07
C ALA A 180 8.02 -0.91 0.43
N THR A 181 7.68 -2.15 0.79
CA THR A 181 6.44 -2.81 0.34
C THR A 181 5.20 -2.01 0.74
N LEU A 182 5.09 -1.56 1.99
CA LEU A 182 3.95 -0.75 2.44
C LEU A 182 3.84 0.56 1.64
N ARG A 183 4.96 1.28 1.48
CA ARG A 183 5.00 2.49 0.65
C ARG A 183 4.49 2.19 -0.77
N ASN A 184 5.01 1.13 -1.39
CA ASN A 184 4.64 0.80 -2.75
C ASN A 184 3.15 0.44 -2.87
N LEU A 185 2.61 -0.36 -1.95
CA LEU A 185 1.19 -0.72 -1.92
C LEU A 185 0.28 0.50 -1.72
N LEU A 186 0.63 1.41 -0.81
CA LEU A 186 -0.10 2.67 -0.62
C LEU A 186 -0.17 3.47 -1.92
N GLN A 187 0.95 3.50 -2.65
CA GLN A 187 1.03 4.21 -3.92
C GLN A 187 0.27 3.54 -5.07
N ARG A 188 0.05 2.22 -5.02
CA ARG A 188 -0.88 1.53 -5.93
C ARG A 188 -2.32 1.92 -5.64
N GLU A 189 -2.64 2.18 -4.38
CA GLU A 189 -3.96 2.68 -3.95
C GLU A 189 -4.11 4.22 -4.11
N GLY A 190 -3.11 4.90 -4.69
CA GLY A 190 -3.15 6.33 -4.96
C GLY A 190 -2.68 7.24 -3.82
N TYR A 191 -2.15 6.67 -2.74
CA TYR A 191 -1.59 7.43 -1.61
C TYR A 191 -0.06 7.53 -1.72
N GLU A 192 0.50 8.73 -1.51
CA GLU A 192 1.96 8.91 -1.52
C GLU A 192 2.65 8.10 -0.42
N ASP A 193 2.07 8.13 0.78
CA ASP A 193 2.55 7.46 1.98
C ASP A 193 1.41 7.27 3.02
N LEU A 194 1.77 6.81 4.22
CA LEU A 194 0.81 6.57 5.30
C LEU A 194 0.23 7.87 5.89
N GLU A 195 1.00 8.97 5.85
CA GLU A 195 0.55 10.26 6.36
C GLU A 195 -0.60 10.80 5.51
N ALA A 196 -0.52 10.64 4.18
CA ALA A 196 -1.61 10.99 3.27
C ALA A 196 -2.92 10.27 3.62
N VAL A 197 -2.86 8.97 3.96
CA VAL A 197 -4.02 8.19 4.41
C VAL A 197 -4.59 8.73 5.72
N LEU A 198 -3.71 9.02 6.70
CA LEU A 198 -4.11 9.51 8.01
C LEU A 198 -4.73 10.90 7.92
N GLN A 199 -4.18 11.77 7.07
CA GLN A 199 -4.68 13.12 6.84
C GLN A 199 -6.09 13.07 6.24
N GLU A 200 -6.30 12.28 5.18
CA GLU A 200 -7.63 12.14 4.57
C GLU A 200 -8.65 11.58 5.58
N GLY A 201 -8.25 10.58 6.37
CA GLY A 201 -9.08 10.02 7.43
C GLY A 201 -9.45 11.05 8.51
N TRP A 202 -8.50 11.90 8.91
CA TRP A 202 -8.77 12.97 9.87
C TRP A 202 -9.71 14.02 9.28
N GLU A 203 -9.48 14.48 8.07
CA GLU A 203 -10.33 15.48 7.42
C GLU A 203 -11.79 15.01 7.34
N LYS A 204 -12.01 13.77 6.87
CA LYS A 204 -13.35 13.15 6.84
C LYS A 204 -13.98 13.06 8.23
N GLY A 205 -13.27 12.50 9.20
CA GLY A 205 -13.80 12.36 10.57
C GLY A 205 -14.10 13.70 11.24
N ARG A 206 -13.33 14.74 10.94
CA ARG A 206 -13.59 16.11 11.42
C ARG A 206 -14.83 16.71 10.79
N GLU A 207 -15.03 16.51 9.48
CA GLU A 207 -16.20 16.99 8.77
C GLU A 207 -17.48 16.32 9.28
N GLU A 208 -17.49 14.99 9.34
CA GLU A 208 -18.61 14.19 9.86
C GLU A 208 -18.96 14.60 11.29
N GLY A 209 -17.98 14.68 12.19
CA GLY A 209 -18.21 15.09 13.57
C GLY A 209 -18.76 16.53 13.69
N ARG A 210 -18.38 17.43 12.78
CA ARG A 210 -18.91 18.80 12.74
C ARG A 210 -20.36 18.82 12.25
N GLU A 211 -20.67 18.04 11.22
CA GLU A 211 -22.04 17.93 10.68
C GLU A 211 -22.99 17.35 11.72
N GLU A 212 -22.63 16.22 12.33
CA GLU A 212 -23.42 15.58 13.39
C GLU A 212 -23.61 16.52 14.58
N GLY A 213 -22.53 17.16 15.03
CA GLY A 213 -22.59 18.13 16.14
C GLY A 213 -23.51 19.31 15.83
N ARG A 214 -23.49 19.82 14.59
CA ARG A 214 -24.37 20.91 14.14
C ARG A 214 -25.82 20.46 14.05
N GLU A 215 -26.09 19.26 13.53
CA GLU A 215 -27.44 18.75 13.41
C GLU A 215 -28.07 18.48 14.78
N MET A 216 -27.33 17.83 15.69
CA MET A 216 -27.74 17.62 17.07
C MET A 216 -27.97 18.94 17.79
N GLY A 217 -27.02 19.88 17.69
CA GLY A 217 -27.15 21.20 18.29
C GLY A 217 -28.39 21.94 17.79
N ARG A 218 -28.70 21.87 16.50
CA ARG A 218 -29.91 22.46 15.90
C ARG A 218 -31.19 21.79 16.43
N LYS A 219 -31.25 20.45 16.46
CA LYS A 219 -32.41 19.70 16.97
C LYS A 219 -32.69 20.01 18.43
N VAL A 220 -31.64 20.03 19.27
CA VAL A 220 -31.75 20.34 20.71
C VAL A 220 -32.18 21.80 20.89
N GLY A 221 -31.51 22.74 20.22
CA GLY A 221 -31.82 24.15 20.31
C GLY A 221 -33.25 24.49 19.87
N LEU A 222 -33.74 23.87 18.79
CA LEU A 222 -35.13 24.05 18.33
C LEU A 222 -36.14 23.56 19.36
N ARG A 223 -35.98 22.33 19.86
CA ARG A 223 -36.88 21.77 20.89
C ARG A 223 -36.90 22.62 22.16
N GLU A 224 -35.73 23.08 22.59
CA GLU A 224 -35.64 23.93 23.78
C GLU A 224 -36.29 25.30 23.56
N GLY A 225 -36.08 25.89 22.37
CA GLY A 225 -36.71 27.13 21.95
C GLY A 225 -38.24 27.02 21.89
N GLU A 226 -38.77 25.98 21.23
CA GLU A 226 -40.20 25.69 21.16
C GLU A 226 -40.81 25.51 22.55
N ARG A 227 -40.15 24.73 23.43
CA ARG A 227 -40.62 24.53 24.81
C ARG A 227 -40.65 25.83 25.60
N LYS A 228 -39.58 26.63 25.54
CA LYS A 228 -39.50 27.92 26.23
C LYS A 228 -40.54 28.91 25.70
N GLY A 229 -40.69 29.00 24.38
CA GLY A 229 -41.70 29.84 23.73
C GLY A 229 -43.13 29.43 24.12
N ALA A 230 -43.43 28.13 24.09
CA ALA A 230 -44.74 27.61 24.49
C ALA A 230 -45.08 27.88 25.97
N MET A 231 -44.09 27.79 26.88
CA MET A 231 -44.32 28.14 28.29
C MET A 231 -44.58 29.64 28.46
N ARG A 232 -43.76 30.51 27.85
CA ARG A 232 -43.94 31.96 27.94
C ARG A 232 -45.29 32.41 27.36
N GLY A 233 -45.65 31.93 26.17
CA GLY A 233 -46.94 32.25 25.55
C GLY A 233 -48.14 31.77 26.37
N LYS A 234 -48.04 30.60 27.04
CA LYS A 234 -49.10 30.15 27.97
C LYS A 234 -49.20 31.03 29.21
N GLU A 235 -48.08 31.51 29.75
CA GLU A 235 -48.07 32.39 30.92
C GLU A 235 -48.60 33.78 30.60
N GLU A 236 -48.15 34.38 29.49
CA GLU A 236 -48.62 35.67 28.99
C GLU A 236 -50.11 35.62 28.66
N GLY A 237 -50.57 34.61 27.91
CA GLY A 237 -51.99 34.46 27.58
C GLY A 237 -52.88 34.21 28.81
N ARG A 238 -52.37 33.55 29.86
CA ARG A 238 -53.09 33.45 31.14
C ARG A 238 -53.20 34.81 31.82
N LYS A 239 -52.11 35.58 31.89
CA LYS A 239 -52.11 36.94 32.47
C LYS A 239 -53.06 37.87 31.73
N GLU A 240 -53.01 37.89 30.40
CA GLU A 240 -53.93 38.69 29.57
C GLU A 240 -55.39 38.31 29.81
N LYS A 241 -55.71 37.01 29.84
CA LYS A 241 -57.08 36.54 30.13
C LYS A 241 -57.54 36.93 31.53
N THR A 242 -56.66 36.84 32.54
CA THR A 242 -56.97 37.28 33.91
C THR A 242 -57.31 38.77 33.94
N ILE A 243 -56.51 39.60 33.24
CA ILE A 243 -56.74 41.04 33.12
C ILE A 243 -58.06 41.34 32.39
N GLU A 244 -58.33 40.67 31.28
CA GLU A 244 -59.58 40.83 30.51
C GLU A 244 -60.81 40.48 31.36
N MET A 245 -60.75 39.37 32.10
CA MET A 245 -61.82 38.97 33.01
C MET A 245 -62.04 39.98 34.15
N ALA A 246 -60.97 40.51 34.74
CA ALA A 246 -61.04 41.52 35.80
C ALA A 246 -61.67 42.83 35.28
N ARG A 247 -61.26 43.31 34.10
CA ARG A 247 -61.90 44.47 33.43
C ARG A 247 -63.39 44.26 33.17
N ALA A 248 -63.76 43.08 32.67
CA ALA A 248 -65.16 42.74 32.41
C ALA A 248 -66.01 42.68 33.70
N ALA A 249 -65.43 42.23 34.83
CA ALA A 249 -66.10 42.20 36.12
C ALA A 249 -66.29 43.61 36.72
N LEU A 250 -65.27 44.47 36.65
CA LEU A 250 -65.35 45.89 37.05
C LEU A 250 -66.41 46.64 36.23
N ALA A 251 -66.46 46.44 34.92
CA ALA A 251 -67.45 47.05 34.03
C ALA A 251 -68.90 46.66 34.38
N LYS A 252 -69.11 45.52 35.06
CA LYS A 252 -70.41 45.07 35.57
C LYS A 252 -70.73 45.57 36.98
N GLY A 253 -69.88 46.42 37.56
CA GLY A 253 -70.09 47.03 38.87
C GLY A 253 -69.71 46.15 40.05
N MET A 254 -68.88 45.13 39.85
CA MET A 254 -68.37 44.28 40.93
C MET A 254 -67.33 45.04 41.77
N ASP A 255 -67.34 44.83 43.09
CA ASP A 255 -66.42 45.53 44.01
C ASP A 255 -64.96 45.19 43.76
N ILE A 256 -64.07 46.18 43.90
CA ILE A 256 -62.62 46.06 43.63
C ILE A 256 -61.98 44.94 44.46
N ASN A 257 -62.37 44.80 45.73
CA ASN A 257 -61.81 43.77 46.61
C ASN A 257 -62.24 42.37 46.15
N LEU A 258 -63.50 42.23 45.73
CA LEU A 258 -64.03 40.97 45.22
C LEU A 258 -63.41 40.59 43.86
N VAL A 259 -63.13 41.58 42.98
CA VAL A 259 -62.43 41.34 41.71
C VAL A 259 -60.98 40.95 41.94
N ALA A 260 -60.27 41.61 42.88
CA ALA A 260 -58.91 41.25 43.26
C ALA A 260 -58.84 39.80 43.80
N GLU A 261 -59.76 39.41 44.69
CA GLU A 261 -59.83 38.06 45.24
C GLU A 261 -60.07 36.98 44.17
N ILE A 262 -61.02 37.21 43.25
CA ILE A 262 -61.40 36.21 42.22
C ILE A 262 -60.35 36.11 41.10
N SER A 263 -59.75 37.24 40.70
CA SER A 263 -58.77 37.27 39.61
C SER A 263 -57.35 36.89 40.07
N GLY A 264 -57.08 36.97 41.37
CA GLY A 264 -55.73 36.78 41.93
C GLY A 264 -54.77 37.94 41.63
N LEU A 265 -55.28 39.07 41.14
CA LEU A 265 -54.55 40.33 41.00
C LEU A 265 -54.55 41.08 42.35
N SER A 266 -53.52 41.88 42.61
CA SER A 266 -53.53 42.79 43.74
C SER A 266 -54.56 43.91 43.54
N GLU A 267 -55.12 44.44 44.63
CA GLU A 267 -56.03 45.60 44.55
C GLU A 267 -55.43 46.79 43.80
N VAL A 268 -54.10 46.97 43.88
CA VAL A 268 -53.37 48.00 43.13
C VAL A 268 -53.43 47.72 41.63
N GLU A 269 -53.09 46.49 41.21
CA GLU A 269 -53.19 46.07 39.81
C GLU A 269 -54.62 46.22 39.28
N VAL A 270 -55.64 45.86 40.06
CA VAL A 270 -57.07 46.00 39.69
C VAL A 270 -57.51 47.47 39.58
N ARG A 271 -57.00 48.37 40.43
CA ARG A 271 -57.26 49.81 40.33
C ARG A 271 -56.60 50.45 39.12
N ASP A 272 -55.51 49.86 38.64
CA ASP A 272 -54.74 50.33 37.48
C ASP A 272 -55.25 49.76 36.13
N LEU A 273 -56.27 48.89 36.13
CA LEU A 273 -56.85 48.25 34.92
C LEU A 273 -57.76 49.14 34.08
#